data_AF-A0A442BU68-F1
#
_entry.id   AF-A0A442BU68-F1
#
_cell.length_a   1.000
_cell.length_b   1.000
_cell.length_c   1.000
_cell.angle_alpha   90.00
_cell.angle_beta   90.00
_cell.angle_gamma   90.00
#
_symmetry.space_group_name_H-M   'P 1'
#
loop_
_entity.id
_entity.type
_entity.pdbx_description
1 polymer ?
#
loop_
_entity_poly.entity_id
_entity_poly.type
_entity_poly.pdbx_seq_one_letter_code
_entity_poly.pdbx_strand_id
1 'polypeptide(L)'
;MNIAPGKTEVRSIPFDQTRVDRLMDEAGIDVLFATSKHNTQYLLGGYKFIFFAAMDAIGHSRYLPILLYEKGGPEHAAYIGNKMEGGEHQNHPFWTPTLHAACWGTLDAANLAVEHLKQIGKSAARIGIEPGFLPSDAYMLVRKALPDAKLVDATGMLESMRANKTEAELEQLRIASELITDSMLATIAWAREGTTKTDIIEQLRREETNRGAHFEYCLLTLGSSHNRAASSQAWKKGEVMSIDSGGNYHGYIGDLCRMGVLGEPDAELEDLLAEIEAVQQAAFSKVKAGTLGGDMIAHAESVLKASKVAAYTDFFAHGMGLITHEAPFLMTNHPVAYEGTYAAKPLEKNMVLSVETTMLHPTRGFIKLEDTVAVVEPGRGGLALTALPLTRIANRIAKGNSGQSDLSPRGEEPVSVGAKLFSPRGEGGREAAG
;
A
#
# COMPACT_ATOMS: atom_id res chain seq x y z
N MET A 1 -29.43 12.34 0.37
CA MET A 1 -30.19 12.46 -0.89
C MET A 1 -30.19 11.06 -1.49
N ASN A 2 -31.36 10.43 -1.64
CA ASN A 2 -31.42 9.07 -2.21
C ASN A 2 -31.73 9.17 -3.69
N ILE A 3 -30.95 8.48 -4.52
CA ILE A 3 -31.18 8.34 -5.95
C ILE A 3 -31.67 6.91 -6.16
N ALA A 4 -32.89 6.79 -6.70
CA ALA A 4 -33.50 5.48 -6.95
C ALA A 4 -32.84 4.79 -8.15
N PRO A 5 -32.90 3.44 -8.25
CA PRO A 5 -32.30 2.70 -9.35
C PRO A 5 -32.78 3.17 -10.74
N GLY A 6 -31.86 3.19 -11.70
CA GLY A 6 -32.14 3.53 -13.10
C GLY A 6 -32.49 4.99 -13.38
N LYS A 7 -32.30 5.91 -12.42
CA LYS A 7 -32.62 7.34 -12.60
C LYS A 7 -31.48 8.18 -13.14
N THR A 8 -30.25 7.70 -13.07
CA THR A 8 -29.07 8.41 -13.55
C THR A 8 -28.23 7.50 -14.43
N GLU A 9 -27.62 8.06 -15.47
CA GLU A 9 -26.69 7.34 -16.32
C GLU A 9 -25.46 6.89 -15.53
N VAL A 10 -24.93 5.72 -15.91
CA VAL A 10 -23.67 5.21 -15.40
C VAL A 10 -22.55 6.16 -15.85
N ARG A 11 -21.77 6.68 -14.89
CA ARG A 11 -20.60 7.53 -15.22
C ARG A 11 -19.39 6.65 -15.54
N SER A 12 -18.23 7.28 -15.76
CA SER A 12 -16.97 6.53 -15.94
C SER A 12 -16.70 5.61 -14.76
N ILE A 13 -16.62 4.30 -15.04
CA ILE A 13 -16.30 3.27 -14.06
C ILE A 13 -14.79 3.27 -13.80
N PRO A 14 -14.33 3.25 -12.53
CA PRO A 14 -12.91 3.44 -12.19
C PRO A 14 -12.07 2.17 -12.25
N PHE A 15 -12.59 1.07 -12.80
CA PHE A 15 -11.93 -0.23 -12.87
C PHE A 15 -12.23 -0.95 -14.19
N ASP A 16 -11.43 -1.97 -14.51
CA ASP A 16 -11.63 -2.83 -15.68
C ASP A 16 -12.81 -3.80 -15.46
N GLN A 17 -13.97 -3.45 -16.03
CA GLN A 17 -15.19 -4.24 -15.93
C GLN A 17 -15.03 -5.65 -16.49
N THR A 18 -14.35 -5.80 -17.64
CA THR A 18 -14.15 -7.12 -18.27
C THR A 18 -13.33 -8.03 -17.35
N ARG A 19 -12.32 -7.48 -16.67
CA ARG A 19 -11.56 -8.23 -15.67
C ARG A 19 -12.41 -8.59 -14.45
N VAL A 20 -13.19 -7.66 -13.92
CA VAL A 20 -14.07 -7.91 -12.77
C VAL A 20 -15.06 -9.02 -13.10
N ASP A 21 -15.76 -8.92 -14.22
CA ASP A 21 -16.75 -9.91 -14.64
C ASP A 21 -16.15 -11.30 -14.79
N ARG A 22 -14.95 -11.40 -15.38
CA ARG A 22 -14.21 -12.67 -15.47
C ARG A 22 -13.88 -13.24 -14.08
N LEU A 23 -13.40 -12.41 -13.16
CA LEU A 23 -13.10 -12.85 -11.79
C LEU A 23 -14.38 -13.26 -11.03
N MET A 24 -15.53 -12.61 -11.30
CA MET A 24 -16.83 -13.02 -10.74
C MET A 24 -17.23 -14.39 -11.27
N ASP A 25 -17.02 -14.66 -12.57
CA ASP A 25 -17.27 -15.97 -13.15
C ASP A 25 -16.41 -17.08 -12.51
N GLU A 26 -15.11 -16.82 -12.36
CA GLU A 26 -14.15 -17.74 -11.73
C GLU A 26 -14.52 -18.04 -10.26
N ALA A 27 -14.95 -17.03 -9.52
CA ALA A 27 -15.39 -17.16 -8.13
C ALA A 27 -16.84 -17.69 -7.99
N GLY A 28 -17.58 -17.78 -9.11
CA GLY A 28 -18.99 -18.19 -9.10
C GLY A 28 -19.91 -17.20 -8.39
N ILE A 29 -19.73 -15.91 -8.65
CA ILE A 29 -20.48 -14.78 -8.10
C ILE A 29 -21.34 -14.15 -9.21
N ASP A 30 -22.59 -13.82 -8.88
CA ASP A 30 -23.50 -13.10 -9.79
C ASP A 30 -23.61 -11.62 -9.42
N VAL A 31 -23.56 -11.31 -8.12
CA VAL A 31 -23.58 -9.93 -7.60
C VAL A 31 -22.51 -9.78 -6.52
N LEU A 32 -21.65 -8.80 -6.66
CA LEU A 32 -20.67 -8.42 -5.65
C LEU A 32 -21.33 -7.52 -4.61
N PHE A 33 -21.10 -7.81 -3.33
CA PHE A 33 -21.54 -7.07 -2.16
C PHE A 33 -20.28 -6.73 -1.35
N ALA A 34 -19.55 -5.72 -1.82
CA ALA A 34 -18.32 -5.26 -1.17
C ALA A 34 -18.65 -4.34 0.01
N THR A 35 -18.05 -4.60 1.16
CA THR A 35 -18.32 -3.94 2.44
C THR A 35 -17.10 -3.41 3.19
N SER A 36 -15.89 -3.85 2.83
CA SER A 36 -14.69 -3.28 3.42
C SER A 36 -14.42 -1.88 2.88
N LYS A 37 -13.93 -0.99 3.74
CA LYS A 37 -13.62 0.40 3.36
C LYS A 37 -12.67 0.49 2.17
N HIS A 38 -11.67 -0.40 2.10
CA HIS A 38 -10.69 -0.40 1.02
C HIS A 38 -11.29 -0.90 -0.31
N ASN A 39 -12.15 -1.92 -0.30
CA ASN A 39 -12.80 -2.37 -1.54
C ASN A 39 -13.87 -1.41 -2.02
N THR A 40 -14.65 -0.81 -1.11
CA THR A 40 -15.59 0.25 -1.49
C THR A 40 -14.84 1.47 -2.02
N GLN A 41 -13.70 1.83 -1.42
CA GLN A 41 -12.85 2.91 -1.91
C GLN A 41 -12.30 2.61 -3.31
N TYR A 42 -11.77 1.40 -3.52
CA TYR A 42 -11.28 0.96 -4.82
C TYR A 42 -12.37 1.03 -5.89
N LEU A 43 -13.52 0.41 -5.61
CA LEU A 43 -14.65 0.31 -6.54
C LEU A 43 -15.33 1.66 -6.80
N LEU A 44 -15.22 2.64 -5.90
CA LEU A 44 -15.71 4.00 -6.10
C LEU A 44 -14.67 4.97 -6.69
N GLY A 45 -13.47 4.49 -7.01
CA GLY A 45 -12.43 5.33 -7.63
C GLY A 45 -11.72 6.26 -6.64
N GLY A 46 -11.42 5.74 -5.45
CA GLY A 46 -10.64 6.43 -4.42
C GLY A 46 -11.48 7.11 -3.33
N TYR A 47 -12.81 7.07 -3.43
CA TYR A 47 -13.70 7.70 -2.45
C TYR A 47 -13.66 7.01 -1.08
N LYS A 48 -13.43 7.79 -0.02
CA LYS A 48 -13.47 7.35 1.38
C LYS A 48 -14.18 8.42 2.19
N PHE A 49 -15.25 8.05 2.89
CA PHE A 49 -16.01 9.03 3.66
C PHE A 49 -15.21 9.55 4.86
N ILE A 50 -15.09 10.87 4.97
CA ILE A 50 -14.21 11.55 5.92
C ILE A 50 -14.55 11.25 7.39
N PHE A 51 -15.82 11.17 7.75
CA PHE A 51 -16.23 11.00 9.15
C PHE A 51 -15.83 9.62 9.72
N PHE A 52 -15.86 8.59 8.88
CA PHE A 52 -15.44 7.23 9.24
C PHE A 52 -14.07 6.87 8.66
N ALA A 53 -13.26 7.87 8.30
CA ALA A 53 -11.92 7.62 7.79
C ALA A 53 -11.00 7.01 8.85
N ALA A 54 -11.13 7.44 10.10
CA ALA A 54 -10.33 7.02 11.25
C ALA A 54 -11.09 6.17 12.29
N MET A 55 -12.43 6.11 12.20
CA MET A 55 -13.28 5.41 13.18
C MET A 55 -14.17 4.38 12.48
N ASP A 56 -14.43 3.26 13.15
CA ASP A 56 -15.37 2.23 12.67
C ASP A 56 -16.72 2.29 13.39
N ALA A 57 -16.74 2.64 14.67
CA ALA A 57 -17.92 2.52 15.52
C ALA A 57 -18.86 3.73 15.45
N ILE A 58 -20.14 3.47 15.65
CA ILE A 58 -21.16 4.47 15.94
C ILE A 58 -22.19 3.89 16.92
N GLY A 59 -22.16 4.40 18.16
CA GLY A 59 -22.96 3.84 19.26
C GLY A 59 -22.65 2.36 19.47
N HIS A 60 -23.67 1.51 19.38
CA HIS A 60 -23.55 0.04 19.49
C HIS A 60 -23.42 -0.66 18.11
N SER A 61 -23.25 0.10 17.03
CA SER A 61 -23.10 -0.40 15.67
C SER A 61 -21.80 0.10 15.06
N ARG A 62 -21.61 -0.14 13.76
CA ARG A 62 -20.50 0.40 12.98
C ARG A 62 -20.99 0.98 11.66
N TYR A 63 -20.21 1.88 11.11
CA TYR A 63 -20.36 2.27 9.73
C TYR A 63 -20.12 1.08 8.82
N LEU A 64 -21.01 0.87 7.84
CA LEU A 64 -20.91 -0.17 6.83
C LEU A 64 -21.18 0.44 5.44
N PRO A 65 -20.14 0.84 4.68
CA PRO A 65 -20.32 1.16 3.28
C PRO A 65 -20.64 -0.13 2.51
N ILE A 66 -21.51 -0.06 1.52
CA ILE A 66 -21.82 -1.21 0.67
C ILE A 66 -21.81 -0.76 -0.79
N LEU A 67 -20.97 -1.37 -1.61
CA LEU A 67 -21.07 -1.26 -3.06
C LEU A 67 -21.61 -2.57 -3.63
N LEU A 68 -22.72 -2.46 -4.35
CA LEU A 68 -23.33 -3.55 -5.10
C LEU A 68 -22.96 -3.41 -6.58
N TYR A 69 -22.48 -4.50 -7.17
CA TYR A 69 -22.18 -4.59 -8.60
C TYR A 69 -22.69 -5.93 -9.15
N GLU A 70 -23.61 -5.88 -10.11
CA GLU A 70 -24.01 -7.06 -10.86
C GLU A 70 -23.03 -7.30 -12.01
N LYS A 71 -22.60 -8.55 -12.17
CA LYS A 71 -21.73 -8.96 -13.26
C LYS A 71 -22.33 -8.57 -14.62
N GLY A 72 -21.60 -7.77 -15.39
CA GLY A 72 -22.04 -7.26 -16.70
C GLY A 72 -23.23 -6.30 -16.65
N GLY A 73 -23.68 -5.88 -15.46
CA GLY A 73 -24.85 -5.02 -15.24
C GLY A 73 -24.52 -3.75 -14.44
N PRO A 74 -23.61 -2.88 -14.90
CA PRO A 74 -23.26 -1.64 -14.19
C PRO A 74 -24.46 -0.71 -13.96
N GLU A 75 -25.51 -0.79 -14.78
CA GLU A 75 -26.79 -0.08 -14.61
C GLU A 75 -27.56 -0.50 -13.35
N HIS A 76 -27.26 -1.69 -12.82
CA HIS A 76 -27.81 -2.19 -11.57
C HIS A 76 -26.93 -1.89 -10.35
N ALA A 77 -25.79 -1.20 -10.54
CA ALA A 77 -24.89 -0.88 -9.44
C ALA A 77 -25.52 0.12 -8.46
N ALA A 78 -25.18 -0.06 -7.19
CA ALA A 78 -25.64 0.83 -6.12
C ALA A 78 -24.55 1.04 -5.09
N TYR A 79 -24.51 2.26 -4.55
CA TYR A 79 -23.77 2.55 -3.35
C TYR A 79 -24.73 2.85 -2.19
N ILE A 80 -24.53 2.17 -1.06
CA ILE A 80 -25.26 2.40 0.19
C ILE A 80 -24.26 2.90 1.21
N GLY A 81 -24.54 4.07 1.77
CA GLY A 81 -23.60 4.77 2.64
C GLY A 81 -24.30 5.64 3.67
N ASN A 82 -23.49 6.37 4.44
CA ASN A 82 -23.98 7.23 5.50
C ASN A 82 -24.82 8.39 4.93
N LYS A 83 -25.80 8.86 5.70
CA LYS A 83 -26.65 10.01 5.33
C LYS A 83 -25.86 11.25 4.90
N MET A 84 -24.72 11.50 5.54
CA MET A 84 -23.89 12.69 5.29
C MET A 84 -23.15 12.63 3.94
N GLU A 85 -22.91 11.43 3.40
CA GLU A 85 -22.23 11.23 2.11
C GLU A 85 -23.03 11.77 0.92
N GLY A 86 -24.33 12.02 1.11
CA GLY A 86 -25.17 12.65 0.10
C GLY A 86 -24.70 14.05 -0.30
N GLY A 87 -24.05 14.80 0.61
CA GLY A 87 -23.45 16.11 0.28
C GLY A 87 -22.14 15.97 -0.51
N GLU A 88 -21.30 15.01 -0.14
CA GLU A 88 -20.06 14.72 -0.87
C GLU A 88 -20.37 14.22 -2.29
N HIS A 89 -21.39 13.37 -2.45
CA HIS A 89 -21.89 12.97 -3.76
C HIS A 89 -22.39 14.15 -4.59
N GLN A 90 -23.01 15.18 -4.00
CA GLN A 90 -23.43 16.36 -4.78
C GLN A 90 -22.23 17.12 -5.35
N ASN A 91 -21.13 17.19 -4.61
CA ASN A 91 -19.90 17.86 -5.04
C ASN A 91 -19.10 17.00 -6.03
N HIS A 92 -18.98 15.71 -5.74
CA HIS A 92 -18.21 14.72 -6.49
C HIS A 92 -19.04 13.46 -6.69
N PRO A 93 -19.91 13.43 -7.71
CA PRO A 93 -20.90 12.37 -7.78
C PRO A 93 -20.31 11.05 -8.26
N PHE A 94 -20.64 10.00 -7.51
CA PHE A 94 -20.24 8.60 -7.73
C PHE A 94 -20.73 8.07 -9.07
N TRP A 95 -20.04 7.05 -9.58
CA TRP A 95 -20.37 6.44 -10.86
C TRP A 95 -21.62 5.57 -10.83
N THR A 96 -21.96 5.05 -9.63
CA THR A 96 -23.11 4.15 -9.44
C THR A 96 -24.42 4.88 -9.74
N PRO A 97 -25.30 4.32 -10.58
CA PRO A 97 -26.57 4.94 -10.95
C PRO A 97 -27.60 4.96 -9.81
N THR A 98 -27.35 4.23 -8.73
CA THR A 98 -28.20 4.22 -7.53
C THR A 98 -27.38 4.66 -6.32
N LEU A 99 -27.94 5.53 -5.49
CA LEU A 99 -27.34 5.98 -4.23
C LEU A 99 -28.34 5.92 -3.08
N HIS A 100 -28.00 5.17 -2.05
CA HIS A 100 -28.70 5.12 -0.78
C HIS A 100 -27.86 5.77 0.33
N ALA A 101 -27.73 7.09 0.30
CA ALA A 101 -27.09 7.88 1.36
C ALA A 101 -28.10 8.20 2.47
N ALA A 102 -28.44 7.17 3.26
CA ALA A 102 -29.48 7.25 4.30
C ALA A 102 -29.10 6.58 5.62
N CYS A 103 -27.99 5.84 5.65
CA CYS A 103 -27.66 4.96 6.76
C CYS A 103 -26.87 5.66 7.85
N TRP A 104 -26.85 5.05 9.02
CA TRP A 104 -25.92 5.35 10.10
C TRP A 104 -25.15 4.12 10.56
N GLY A 105 -25.77 2.94 10.57
CA GLY A 105 -25.18 1.73 11.10
C GLY A 105 -25.10 0.59 10.11
N THR A 106 -24.90 -0.60 10.66
CA THR A 106 -24.76 -1.85 9.92
C THR A 106 -26.09 -2.35 9.35
N LEU A 107 -27.15 -2.38 10.18
CA LEU A 107 -28.40 -3.09 9.84
C LEU A 107 -29.29 -2.31 8.88
N ASP A 108 -29.31 -0.99 8.97
CA ASP A 108 -30.01 -0.12 8.02
C ASP A 108 -29.32 -0.15 6.65
N ALA A 109 -27.98 -0.18 6.60
CA ALA A 109 -27.23 -0.38 5.35
C ALA A 109 -27.54 -1.75 4.73
N ALA A 110 -27.47 -2.84 5.50
CA ALA A 110 -27.75 -4.18 5.02
C ALA A 110 -29.21 -4.35 4.54
N ASN A 111 -30.18 -3.73 5.22
CA ASN A 111 -31.58 -3.72 4.78
C ASN A 111 -31.74 -3.05 3.40
N LEU A 112 -31.16 -1.86 3.20
CA LEU A 112 -31.25 -1.17 1.91
C LEU A 112 -30.56 -1.96 0.79
N ALA A 113 -29.43 -2.63 1.08
CA ALA A 113 -28.79 -3.51 0.12
C ALA A 113 -29.68 -4.70 -0.27
N VAL A 114 -30.37 -5.32 0.69
CA VAL A 114 -31.35 -6.40 0.43
C VAL A 114 -32.54 -5.89 -0.40
N GLU A 115 -33.07 -4.70 -0.10
CA GLU A 115 -34.14 -4.09 -0.87
C GLU A 115 -33.72 -3.83 -2.31
N HIS A 116 -32.50 -3.32 -2.53
CA HIS A 116 -31.94 -3.11 -3.86
C HIS A 116 -31.83 -4.44 -4.63
N LEU A 117 -31.26 -5.48 -4.01
CA LEU A 117 -31.16 -6.82 -4.62
C LEU A 117 -32.53 -7.39 -5.04
N LYS A 118 -33.58 -7.16 -4.23
CA LYS A 118 -34.96 -7.53 -4.59
C LYS A 118 -35.47 -6.75 -5.78
N GLN A 119 -35.20 -5.46 -5.84
CA GLN A 119 -35.64 -4.57 -6.93
C GLN A 119 -35.02 -4.95 -8.27
N ILE A 120 -33.74 -5.36 -8.29
CA ILE A 120 -33.05 -5.81 -9.51
C ILE A 120 -33.26 -7.31 -9.81
N GLY A 121 -34.14 -8.00 -9.07
CA GLY A 121 -34.49 -9.40 -9.33
C GLY A 121 -33.40 -10.41 -8.94
N LYS A 122 -32.49 -10.07 -8.02
CA LYS A 122 -31.34 -10.90 -7.58
C LYS A 122 -31.52 -11.54 -6.21
N SER A 123 -32.76 -11.75 -5.78
CA SER A 123 -33.08 -12.32 -4.47
C SER A 123 -32.57 -13.76 -4.24
N ALA A 124 -32.27 -14.50 -5.31
CA ALA A 124 -31.77 -15.89 -5.27
C ALA A 124 -30.37 -16.03 -5.89
N ALA A 125 -29.63 -14.91 -6.03
CA ALA A 125 -28.33 -14.90 -6.68
C ALA A 125 -27.21 -15.51 -5.82
N ARG A 126 -26.07 -15.79 -6.45
CA ARG A 126 -24.80 -16.01 -5.74
C ARG A 126 -24.19 -14.65 -5.41
N ILE A 127 -24.24 -14.27 -4.14
CA ILE A 127 -23.82 -12.96 -3.65
C ILE A 127 -22.41 -13.10 -3.08
N GLY A 128 -21.44 -12.40 -3.69
CA GLY A 128 -20.08 -12.33 -3.22
C GLY A 128 -19.97 -11.38 -2.04
N ILE A 129 -19.61 -11.88 -0.86
CA ILE A 129 -19.43 -11.10 0.37
C ILE A 129 -17.96 -11.12 0.80
N GLU A 130 -17.59 -10.24 1.72
CA GLU A 130 -16.28 -10.27 2.38
C GLU A 130 -16.44 -10.78 3.81
N PRO A 131 -16.27 -12.09 4.12
CA PRO A 131 -16.62 -12.64 5.43
C PRO A 131 -15.91 -11.97 6.61
N GLY A 132 -14.66 -11.55 6.42
CA GLY A 132 -13.89 -10.80 7.43
C GLY A 132 -14.34 -9.34 7.63
N PHE A 133 -15.10 -8.79 6.68
CA PHE A 133 -15.53 -7.39 6.67
C PHE A 133 -17.06 -7.20 6.63
N LEU A 134 -17.82 -8.28 6.64
CA LEU A 134 -19.28 -8.27 6.79
C LEU A 134 -19.64 -8.60 8.26
N PRO A 135 -20.17 -7.64 9.03
CA PRO A 135 -20.53 -7.88 10.41
C PRO A 135 -21.57 -9.01 10.55
N SER A 136 -21.44 -9.80 11.63
CA SER A 136 -22.31 -10.97 11.88
C SER A 136 -23.80 -10.65 11.87
N ASP A 137 -24.19 -9.49 12.40
CA ASP A 137 -25.58 -9.02 12.44
C ASP A 137 -26.11 -8.66 11.04
N ALA A 138 -25.31 -8.01 10.18
CA ALA A 138 -25.62 -7.85 8.76
C ALA A 138 -25.70 -9.19 8.03
N TYR A 139 -24.75 -10.10 8.26
CA TYR A 139 -24.76 -11.44 7.66
C TYR A 139 -26.06 -12.19 7.99
N MET A 140 -26.46 -12.22 9.27
CA MET A 140 -27.71 -12.85 9.71
C MET A 140 -28.94 -12.21 9.06
N LEU A 141 -28.96 -10.87 8.96
CA LEU A 141 -30.05 -10.15 8.31
C LEU A 141 -30.18 -10.52 6.83
N VAL A 142 -29.07 -10.49 6.08
CA VAL A 142 -29.06 -10.84 4.65
C VAL A 142 -29.52 -12.29 4.46
N ARG A 143 -28.99 -13.24 5.24
CA ARG A 143 -29.38 -14.67 5.18
C ARG A 143 -30.87 -14.87 5.47
N LYS A 144 -31.42 -14.15 6.44
CA LYS A 144 -32.85 -14.23 6.79
C LYS A 144 -33.74 -13.63 5.70
N ALA A 145 -33.32 -12.52 5.11
CA ALA A 145 -34.14 -11.75 4.18
C ALA A 145 -34.06 -12.26 2.73
N LEU A 146 -33.02 -13.01 2.38
CA LEU A 146 -32.76 -13.64 1.08
C LEU A 146 -32.45 -15.14 1.28
N PRO A 147 -33.45 -15.97 1.67
CA PRO A 147 -33.21 -17.37 2.04
C PRO A 147 -32.71 -18.24 0.89
N ASP A 148 -33.05 -17.87 -0.35
CA ASP A 148 -32.68 -18.60 -1.56
C ASP A 148 -31.32 -18.15 -2.15
N ALA A 149 -30.72 -17.07 -1.62
CA ALA A 149 -29.41 -16.60 -2.06
C ALA A 149 -28.28 -17.45 -1.49
N LYS A 150 -27.24 -17.66 -2.30
CA LYS A 150 -25.98 -18.29 -1.85
C LYS A 150 -24.96 -17.20 -1.56
N LEU A 151 -24.48 -17.11 -0.32
CA LEU A 151 -23.37 -16.21 0.02
C LEU A 151 -22.05 -16.92 -0.30
N VAL A 152 -21.18 -16.26 -1.05
CA VAL A 152 -19.90 -16.76 -1.56
C VAL A 152 -18.80 -15.83 -1.07
N ASP A 153 -17.65 -16.38 -0.67
CA ASP A 153 -16.51 -15.57 -0.27
C ASP A 153 -15.88 -14.90 -1.51
N ALA A 154 -15.87 -13.57 -1.52
CA ALA A 154 -15.31 -12.74 -2.58
C ALA A 154 -13.92 -12.19 -2.24
N THR A 155 -13.35 -12.48 -1.07
CA THR A 155 -12.07 -11.91 -0.60
C THR A 155 -10.94 -12.17 -1.60
N GLY A 156 -10.71 -13.43 -1.98
CA GLY A 156 -9.64 -13.78 -2.92
C GLY A 156 -9.82 -13.20 -4.33
N MET A 157 -11.07 -13.02 -4.75
CA MET A 157 -11.40 -12.35 -6.01
C MET A 157 -11.05 -10.85 -5.94
N LEU A 158 -11.47 -10.17 -4.87
CA LEU A 158 -11.23 -8.74 -4.68
C LEU A 158 -9.73 -8.44 -4.55
N GLU A 159 -8.98 -9.31 -3.88
CA GLU A 159 -7.51 -9.26 -3.86
C GLU A 159 -6.92 -9.44 -5.26
N SER A 160 -7.39 -10.42 -6.03
CA SER A 160 -6.95 -10.64 -7.41
C SER A 160 -7.30 -9.48 -8.34
N MET A 161 -8.38 -8.75 -8.07
CA MET A 161 -8.77 -7.55 -8.79
C MET A 161 -7.71 -6.45 -8.61
N ARG A 162 -7.27 -6.22 -7.37
CA ARG A 162 -6.28 -5.17 -7.02
C ARG A 162 -4.82 -5.59 -7.22
N ALA A 163 -4.55 -6.87 -7.50
CA ALA A 163 -3.19 -7.39 -7.63
C ALA A 163 -2.39 -6.68 -8.73
N ASN A 164 -3.01 -6.39 -9.89
CA ASN A 164 -2.38 -5.66 -10.99
C ASN A 164 -2.95 -4.26 -11.07
N LYS A 165 -2.08 -3.27 -10.96
CA LYS A 165 -2.43 -1.86 -10.91
C LYS A 165 -2.65 -1.32 -12.33
N THR A 166 -3.60 -0.42 -12.49
CA THR A 166 -3.66 0.45 -13.67
C THR A 166 -2.52 1.48 -13.62
N GLU A 167 -2.23 2.13 -14.74
CA GLU A 167 -1.18 3.17 -14.80
C GLU A 167 -1.47 4.35 -13.85
N ALA A 168 -2.74 4.69 -13.64
CA ALA A 168 -3.13 5.74 -12.71
C ALA A 168 -2.83 5.35 -11.25
N GLU A 169 -3.02 4.08 -10.89
CA GLU A 169 -2.72 3.55 -9.55
C GLU A 169 -1.21 3.47 -9.32
N LEU A 170 -0.44 3.04 -10.32
CA LEU A 170 1.03 3.04 -10.27
C LEU A 170 1.56 4.46 -10.05
N GLU A 171 0.96 5.46 -10.68
CA GLU A 171 1.34 6.86 -10.47
C GLU A 171 1.04 7.33 -9.04
N GLN A 172 -0.12 6.97 -8.46
CA GLN A 172 -0.41 7.29 -7.06
C GLN A 172 0.59 6.61 -6.11
N LEU A 173 0.95 5.35 -6.35
CA LEU A 173 1.95 4.61 -5.57
C LEU A 173 3.35 5.21 -5.68
N ARG A 174 3.73 5.65 -6.88
CA ARG A 174 4.99 6.36 -7.12
C ARG A 174 5.04 7.65 -6.31
N ILE A 175 4.00 8.48 -6.40
CA ILE A 175 3.90 9.74 -5.64
C ILE A 175 3.93 9.45 -4.14
N ALA A 176 3.12 8.50 -3.64
CA ALA A 176 3.12 8.13 -2.22
C ALA A 176 4.54 7.78 -1.74
N SER A 177 5.22 6.90 -2.47
CA SER A 177 6.57 6.44 -2.14
C SER A 177 7.60 7.58 -2.14
N GLU A 178 7.51 8.52 -3.08
CA GLU A 178 8.36 9.72 -3.12
C GLU A 178 8.11 10.64 -1.93
N LEU A 179 6.85 10.94 -1.61
CA LEU A 179 6.49 11.81 -0.49
C LEU A 179 7.01 11.25 0.85
N ILE A 180 6.88 9.94 1.05
CA ILE A 180 7.35 9.28 2.28
C ILE A 180 8.87 9.24 2.32
N THR A 181 9.52 8.90 1.20
CA THR A 181 10.99 8.90 1.14
C THR A 181 11.51 10.27 1.50
N ASP A 182 11.04 11.33 0.84
CA ASP A 182 11.47 12.69 1.11
C ASP A 182 11.21 13.10 2.57
N SER A 183 10.08 12.69 3.15
CA SER A 183 9.75 12.92 4.55
C SER A 183 10.74 12.24 5.51
N MET A 184 11.12 10.99 5.23
CA MET A 184 12.16 10.29 5.98
C MET A 184 13.50 11.01 5.87
N LEU A 185 13.90 11.43 4.67
CA LEU A 185 15.19 12.10 4.48
C LEU A 185 15.25 13.42 5.25
N ALA A 186 14.19 14.22 5.18
CA ALA A 186 14.07 15.46 5.91
C ALA A 186 14.07 15.23 7.43
N THR A 187 13.37 14.20 7.91
CA THR A 187 13.34 13.82 9.33
C THR A 187 14.70 13.37 9.83
N ILE A 188 15.39 12.53 9.07
CA ILE A 188 16.75 12.08 9.38
C ILE A 188 17.66 13.31 9.47
N ALA A 189 17.65 14.18 8.45
CA ALA A 189 18.48 15.39 8.40
C ALA A 189 18.21 16.36 9.55
N TRP A 190 16.97 16.45 10.03
CA TRP A 190 16.57 17.30 11.15
C TRP A 190 16.98 16.74 12.52
N ALA A 191 16.97 15.41 12.67
CA ALA A 191 17.28 14.74 13.92
C ALA A 191 18.76 14.92 14.31
N ARG A 192 19.02 15.00 15.61
CA ARG A 192 20.35 15.24 16.18
C ARG A 192 20.53 14.43 17.46
N GLU A 193 21.74 14.45 18.00
CA GLU A 193 22.01 13.81 19.28
C GLU A 193 21.04 14.31 20.35
N GLY A 194 20.44 13.37 21.08
CA GLY A 194 19.45 13.68 22.12
C GLY A 194 17.99 13.76 21.63
N THR A 195 17.72 13.75 20.33
CA THR A 195 16.34 13.68 19.82
C THR A 195 15.72 12.33 20.17
N THR A 196 14.52 12.33 20.76
CA THR A 196 13.84 11.11 21.22
C THR A 196 13.09 10.40 20.09
N LYS A 197 12.77 9.12 20.26
CA LYS A 197 11.91 8.39 19.31
C LYS A 197 10.57 9.10 19.08
N THR A 198 9.95 9.58 20.15
CA THR A 198 8.67 10.31 20.06
C THR A 198 8.81 11.59 19.21
N ASP A 199 9.89 12.35 19.41
CA ASP A 199 10.13 13.58 18.63
C ASP A 199 10.37 13.28 17.14
N ILE A 200 11.10 12.21 16.84
CA ILE A 200 11.39 11.78 15.46
C ILE A 200 10.11 11.32 14.76
N ILE A 201 9.28 10.50 15.41
CA ILE A 201 8.00 10.04 14.86
C ILE A 201 7.05 11.23 14.59
N GLU A 202 6.99 12.19 15.51
CA GLU A 202 6.16 13.38 15.34
C GLU A 202 6.69 14.31 14.24
N GLN A 203 8.01 14.44 14.10
CA GLN A 203 8.60 15.16 12.97
C GLN A 203 8.26 14.49 11.64
N LEU A 204 8.36 13.16 11.56
CA LEU A 204 8.00 12.42 10.34
C LEU A 204 6.54 12.62 9.96
N ARG A 205 5.63 12.54 10.95
CA ARG A 205 4.21 12.84 10.75
C ARG A 205 4.00 14.22 10.14
N ARG A 206 4.70 15.24 10.63
CA ARG A 206 4.61 16.61 10.10
C ARG A 206 5.15 16.71 8.69
N GLU A 207 6.29 16.09 8.40
CA GLU A 207 6.86 16.07 7.05
C GLU A 207 5.89 15.43 6.05
N GLU A 208 5.36 14.23 6.36
CA GLU A 208 4.40 13.54 5.49
C GLU A 208 3.14 14.38 5.27
N THR A 209 2.57 14.92 6.35
CA THR A 209 1.35 15.73 6.30
C THR A 209 1.55 17.03 5.50
N ASN A 210 2.65 17.74 5.72
CA ASN A 210 2.94 18.99 5.03
C ASN A 210 3.20 18.80 3.53
N ARG A 211 3.63 17.60 3.13
CA ARG A 211 3.83 17.21 1.73
C ARG A 211 2.57 16.67 1.06
N GLY A 212 1.45 16.59 1.80
CA GLY A 212 0.15 16.16 1.28
C GLY A 212 -0.10 14.66 1.36
N ALA A 213 0.73 13.89 2.06
CA ALA A 213 0.44 12.51 2.42
C ALA A 213 -0.31 12.44 3.76
N HIS A 214 -1.14 11.42 3.94
CA HIS A 214 -1.73 11.10 5.22
C HIS A 214 -0.81 10.11 5.97
N PHE A 215 -0.31 10.50 7.14
CA PHE A 215 0.51 9.61 7.97
C PHE A 215 -0.32 8.44 8.49
N GLU A 216 0.12 7.20 8.25
CA GLU A 216 -0.52 5.99 8.79
C GLU A 216 0.22 5.48 10.03
N TYR A 217 1.51 5.18 9.90
CA TYR A 217 2.32 4.66 11.01
C TYR A 217 3.81 4.98 10.85
N CYS A 218 4.54 4.92 11.96
CA CYS A 218 6.00 4.87 11.97
C CYS A 218 6.47 3.89 13.03
N LEU A 219 7.36 2.99 12.62
CA LEU A 219 8.06 2.03 13.45
C LEU A 219 9.54 2.41 13.50
N LEU A 220 10.00 2.84 14.67
CA LEU A 220 11.30 3.49 14.83
C LEU A 220 12.19 2.76 15.84
N THR A 221 13.42 2.48 15.44
CA THR A 221 14.46 1.97 16.35
C THR A 221 15.68 2.89 16.35
N LEU A 222 16.42 2.88 17.47
CA LEU A 222 17.64 3.67 17.67
C LEU A 222 18.67 2.79 18.38
N GLY A 223 19.93 2.88 17.94
CA GLY A 223 21.06 2.16 18.53
C GLY A 223 20.82 0.65 18.57
N SER A 224 21.28 0.00 19.64
CA SER A 224 21.18 -1.46 19.81
C SER A 224 19.77 -1.98 20.13
N SER A 225 18.74 -1.13 20.12
CA SER A 225 17.37 -1.49 20.51
C SER A 225 16.61 -2.13 19.36
N HIS A 226 15.88 -3.20 19.63
CA HIS A 226 14.89 -3.79 18.70
C HIS A 226 13.46 -3.30 18.97
N ASN A 227 13.26 -2.47 20.01
CA ASN A 227 11.93 -1.98 20.34
C ASN A 227 11.51 -0.88 19.34
N ARG A 228 10.45 -1.14 18.57
CA ARG A 228 9.96 -0.25 17.50
C ARG A 228 8.98 0.82 17.98
N ALA A 229 8.55 0.76 19.25
CA ALA A 229 7.56 1.67 19.80
C ALA A 229 8.15 3.04 20.15
N ALA A 230 7.30 4.07 20.07
CA ALA A 230 7.59 5.40 20.59
C ALA A 230 8.01 5.34 22.06
N SER A 231 9.03 6.11 22.42
CA SER A 231 9.57 6.17 23.79
C SER A 231 10.48 7.38 23.96
N SER A 232 10.92 7.61 25.19
CA SER A 232 11.93 8.62 25.52
C SER A 232 13.38 8.21 25.19
N GLN A 233 13.60 7.04 24.55
CA GLN A 233 14.94 6.67 24.07
C GLN A 233 15.43 7.73 23.08
N ALA A 234 16.61 8.28 23.33
CA ALA A 234 17.23 9.32 22.52
C ALA A 234 18.35 8.76 21.63
N TRP A 235 18.50 9.35 20.45
CA TRP A 235 19.53 8.96 19.48
C TRP A 235 20.91 9.46 19.91
N LYS A 236 21.93 8.59 19.89
CA LYS A 236 23.30 8.92 20.27
C LYS A 236 24.28 8.80 19.12
N LYS A 237 25.41 9.49 19.22
CA LYS A 237 26.44 9.46 18.19
C LYS A 237 26.93 8.04 17.92
N GLY A 238 27.06 7.69 16.63
CA GLY A 238 27.48 6.37 16.16
C GLY A 238 26.37 5.31 16.15
N GLU A 239 25.16 5.65 16.62
CA GLU A 239 24.03 4.73 16.59
C GLU A 239 23.32 4.75 15.23
N VAL A 240 22.81 3.59 14.82
CA VAL A 240 21.86 3.47 13.73
C VAL A 240 20.48 3.97 14.14
N MET A 241 19.72 4.42 13.17
CA MET A 241 18.29 4.69 13.24
C MET A 241 17.64 3.96 12.07
N SER A 242 16.61 3.16 12.33
CA SER A 242 15.75 2.58 11.29
C SER A 242 14.39 3.24 11.37
N ILE A 243 14.01 3.96 10.31
CA ILE A 243 12.68 4.55 10.13
C ILE A 243 11.95 3.68 9.11
N ASP A 244 10.94 2.96 9.56
CA ASP A 244 9.98 2.25 8.72
C ASP A 244 8.65 2.99 8.87
N SER A 245 8.10 3.49 7.76
CA SER A 245 6.91 4.35 7.76
C SER A 245 6.00 4.00 6.61
N GLY A 246 4.70 4.01 6.92
CA GLY A 246 3.62 3.95 5.95
C GLY A 246 2.89 5.28 5.91
N GLY A 247 2.71 5.81 4.70
CA GLY A 247 1.91 7.00 4.43
C GLY A 247 0.99 6.77 3.24
N ASN A 248 -0.11 7.50 3.18
CA ASN A 248 -1.16 7.31 2.20
C ASN A 248 -1.36 8.54 1.30
N TYR A 249 -1.39 8.33 -0.01
CA TYR A 249 -1.73 9.35 -1.00
C TYR A 249 -2.93 8.86 -1.82
N HIS A 250 -4.08 9.51 -1.62
CA HIS A 250 -5.36 9.19 -2.27
C HIS A 250 -5.77 7.71 -2.22
N GLY A 251 -5.47 7.03 -1.11
CA GLY A 251 -5.77 5.62 -0.89
C GLY A 251 -4.56 4.71 -1.05
N TYR A 252 -3.53 5.09 -1.82
CA TYR A 252 -2.36 4.25 -2.07
C TYR A 252 -1.26 4.47 -1.04
N ILE A 253 -0.69 3.38 -0.56
CA ILE A 253 0.30 3.37 0.52
C ILE A 253 1.69 3.37 -0.10
N GLY A 254 2.57 4.27 0.34
CA GLY A 254 4.00 4.01 0.26
C GLY A 254 4.43 3.34 1.56
N ASP A 255 5.16 2.24 1.42
CA ASP A 255 5.69 1.46 2.54
C ASP A 255 7.17 1.24 2.30
N LEU A 256 7.98 1.81 3.18
CA LEU A 256 9.40 2.05 2.95
C LEU A 256 10.15 2.02 4.28
N CYS A 257 11.41 1.62 4.21
CA CYS A 257 12.33 1.75 5.33
C CYS A 257 13.64 2.40 4.90
N ARG A 258 14.11 3.36 5.68
CA ARG A 258 15.40 4.04 5.49
C ARG A 258 16.22 4.03 6.77
N MET A 259 17.52 3.84 6.58
CA MET A 259 18.52 3.84 7.64
C MET A 259 19.18 5.21 7.76
N GLY A 260 19.32 5.70 8.98
CA GLY A 260 20.16 6.83 9.35
C GLY A 260 21.30 6.40 10.28
N VAL A 261 22.44 7.09 10.21
CA VAL A 261 23.55 6.93 11.17
C VAL A 261 23.93 8.30 11.70
N LEU A 262 24.06 8.44 13.02
CA LEU A 262 24.43 9.72 13.62
C LEU A 262 25.95 9.90 13.60
N GLY A 263 26.46 10.50 12.51
CA GLY A 263 27.88 10.61 12.21
C GLY A 263 28.29 9.70 11.06
N GLU A 264 29.58 9.37 10.98
CA GLU A 264 30.07 8.42 9.97
C GLU A 264 29.87 6.97 10.48
N PRO A 265 29.40 6.04 9.62
CA PRO A 265 29.39 4.62 9.95
C PRO A 265 30.82 4.10 10.12
N ASP A 266 30.99 3.10 10.98
CA ASP A 266 32.23 2.32 11.04
C ASP A 266 32.18 1.16 10.05
N ALA A 267 33.31 0.46 9.87
CA ALA A 267 33.45 -0.61 8.89
C ALA A 267 32.46 -1.77 9.13
N GLU A 268 32.12 -2.08 10.39
CA GLU A 268 31.13 -3.14 10.68
C GLU A 268 29.74 -2.72 10.20
N LEU A 269 29.31 -1.47 10.46
CA LEU A 269 28.03 -0.99 9.95
C LEU A 269 27.98 -0.91 8.43
N GLU A 270 29.08 -0.53 7.77
CA GLU A 270 29.17 -0.55 6.31
C GLU A 270 29.00 -1.97 5.75
N ASP A 271 29.67 -2.96 6.35
CA ASP A 271 29.54 -4.37 5.97
C ASP A 271 28.11 -4.88 6.20
N LEU A 272 27.50 -4.60 7.36
CA LEU A 272 26.14 -5.05 7.68
C LEU A 272 25.09 -4.47 6.72
N LEU A 273 25.22 -3.19 6.34
CA LEU A 273 24.35 -2.55 5.37
C LEU A 273 24.53 -3.15 3.97
N ALA A 274 25.76 -3.45 3.56
CA ALA A 274 26.04 -4.09 2.28
C ALA A 274 25.46 -5.52 2.21
N GLU A 275 25.47 -6.27 3.31
CA GLU A 275 24.90 -7.62 3.36
C GLU A 275 23.38 -7.61 3.12
N ILE A 276 22.63 -6.71 3.78
CA ILE A 276 21.17 -6.64 3.55
C ILE A 276 20.81 -6.05 2.18
N GLU A 277 21.61 -5.12 1.67
CA GLU A 277 21.46 -4.61 0.31
C GLU A 277 21.65 -5.72 -0.72
N ALA A 278 22.64 -6.60 -0.54
CA ALA A 278 22.88 -7.72 -1.45
C ALA A 278 21.69 -8.68 -1.53
N VAL A 279 21.03 -8.96 -0.40
CA VAL A 279 19.80 -9.78 -0.36
C VAL A 279 18.66 -9.10 -1.12
N GLN A 280 18.46 -7.80 -0.90
CA GLN A 280 17.40 -7.04 -1.56
C GLN A 280 17.63 -6.93 -3.08
N GLN A 281 18.86 -6.69 -3.52
CA GLN A 281 19.24 -6.68 -4.93
C GLN A 281 19.06 -8.04 -5.60
N ALA A 282 19.31 -9.14 -4.88
CA ALA A 282 19.03 -10.48 -5.38
C ALA A 282 17.54 -10.64 -5.68
N ALA A 283 16.65 -10.21 -4.77
CA ALA A 283 15.21 -10.20 -5.02
C ALA A 283 14.87 -9.35 -6.26
N PHE A 284 15.36 -8.11 -6.34
CA PHE A 284 15.09 -7.19 -7.45
C PHE A 284 15.49 -7.75 -8.81
N SER A 285 16.58 -8.51 -8.89
CA SER A 285 17.03 -9.17 -10.13
C SER A 285 15.98 -10.14 -10.72
N LYS A 286 15.00 -10.56 -9.91
CA LYS A 286 13.91 -11.46 -10.25
C LYS A 286 12.54 -10.79 -10.34
N VAL A 287 12.42 -9.50 -9.99
CA VAL A 287 11.16 -8.74 -10.10
C VAL A 287 10.92 -8.33 -11.56
N LYS A 288 10.40 -9.27 -12.34
CA LYS A 288 10.01 -9.07 -13.75
C LYS A 288 8.89 -10.04 -14.13
N ALA A 289 8.06 -9.61 -15.07
CA ALA A 289 6.95 -10.41 -15.55
C ALA A 289 7.43 -11.78 -16.06
N GLY A 290 6.67 -12.83 -15.74
CA GLY A 290 6.98 -14.22 -16.10
C GLY A 290 7.82 -14.98 -15.07
N THR A 291 8.49 -14.31 -14.12
CA THR A 291 9.22 -15.00 -13.04
C THR A 291 8.22 -15.60 -12.05
N LEU A 292 8.37 -16.86 -11.63
CA LEU A 292 7.51 -17.41 -10.58
C LEU A 292 7.75 -16.66 -9.26
N GLY A 293 6.66 -16.31 -8.56
CA GLY A 293 6.74 -15.58 -7.29
C GLY A 293 7.68 -16.25 -6.27
N GLY A 294 7.55 -17.56 -6.11
CA GLY A 294 8.38 -18.37 -5.22
C GLY A 294 9.85 -18.46 -5.64
N ASP A 295 10.16 -18.37 -6.93
CA ASP A 295 11.54 -18.36 -7.41
C ASP A 295 12.27 -17.06 -7.03
N MET A 296 11.54 -15.92 -7.03
CA MET A 296 12.09 -14.65 -6.55
C MET A 296 12.45 -14.74 -5.07
N ILE A 297 11.51 -15.25 -4.25
CA ILE A 297 11.72 -15.46 -2.80
C ILE A 297 12.91 -16.41 -2.56
N ALA A 298 12.90 -17.58 -3.18
CA ALA A 298 13.94 -18.59 -3.01
C ALA A 298 15.33 -18.07 -3.41
N HIS A 299 15.40 -17.21 -4.43
CA HIS A 299 16.67 -16.62 -4.84
C HIS A 299 17.24 -15.67 -3.79
N ALA A 300 16.44 -14.74 -3.26
CA ALA A 300 16.87 -13.83 -2.21
C ALA A 300 17.23 -14.59 -0.92
N GLU A 301 16.41 -15.57 -0.52
CA GLU A 301 16.71 -16.44 0.62
C GLU A 301 18.02 -17.21 0.44
N SER A 302 18.36 -17.64 -0.78
CA SER A 302 19.62 -18.36 -1.03
C SER A 302 20.85 -17.48 -0.79
N VAL A 303 20.75 -16.20 -1.15
CA VAL A 303 21.81 -15.20 -0.89
C VAL A 303 21.89 -14.90 0.61
N LEU A 304 20.75 -14.71 1.27
CA LEU A 304 20.68 -14.53 2.72
C LEU A 304 21.30 -15.72 3.48
N LYS A 305 20.96 -16.96 3.12
CA LYS A 305 21.48 -18.18 3.76
C LYS A 305 23.01 -18.32 3.62
N ALA A 306 23.60 -17.72 2.59
CA ALA A 306 25.05 -17.70 2.38
C ALA A 306 25.76 -16.56 3.14
N SER A 307 25.00 -15.57 3.63
CA SER A 307 25.53 -14.42 4.34
C SER A 307 25.94 -14.76 5.78
N LYS A 308 26.92 -14.01 6.30
CA LYS A 308 27.39 -14.15 7.69
C LYS A 308 26.35 -13.72 8.72
N VAL A 309 25.36 -12.93 8.31
CA VAL A 309 24.30 -12.39 9.19
C VAL A 309 23.02 -13.24 9.20
N ALA A 310 22.98 -14.34 8.44
CA ALA A 310 21.79 -15.17 8.25
C ALA A 310 21.10 -15.60 9.56
N ALA A 311 21.85 -15.77 10.64
CA ALA A 311 21.32 -16.25 11.93
C ALA A 311 20.35 -15.26 12.61
N TYR A 312 20.31 -14.00 12.20
CA TYR A 312 19.48 -12.95 12.80
C TYR A 312 18.91 -11.98 11.75
N THR A 313 18.84 -12.42 10.49
CA THR A 313 18.28 -11.65 9.39
C THR A 313 17.18 -12.46 8.72
N ASP A 314 16.04 -11.81 8.51
CA ASP A 314 14.89 -12.33 7.79
C ASP A 314 14.73 -11.58 6.47
N PHE A 315 14.26 -12.28 5.44
CA PHE A 315 13.86 -11.72 4.16
C PHE A 315 12.39 -12.02 3.90
N PHE A 316 11.67 -11.03 3.38
CA PHE A 316 10.26 -11.20 3.06
C PHE A 316 9.83 -10.27 1.92
N ALA A 317 8.80 -10.70 1.18
CA ALA A 317 8.16 -9.85 0.18
C ALA A 317 6.62 -9.96 0.18
N HIS A 318 6.04 -8.77 0.08
CA HIS A 318 4.66 -8.32 -0.04
C HIS A 318 4.01 -8.23 -1.40
N GLY A 319 2.70 -8.36 -1.54
CA GLY A 319 1.97 -7.43 -2.42
C GLY A 319 1.57 -6.16 -1.66
N MET A 320 1.49 -5.04 -2.38
CA MET A 320 1.23 -3.70 -1.84
C MET A 320 0.28 -2.90 -2.74
N GLY A 321 -0.44 -1.92 -2.17
CA GLY A 321 -1.34 -1.03 -2.90
C GLY A 321 -2.17 -0.13 -2.00
N LEU A 322 -3.48 -0.41 -1.91
CA LEU A 322 -4.40 0.24 -0.97
C LEU A 322 -4.28 -0.35 0.45
N ILE A 323 -3.72 -1.56 0.58
CA ILE A 323 -3.52 -2.26 1.84
C ILE A 323 -2.04 -2.60 1.96
N THR A 324 -1.49 -2.50 3.18
CA THR A 324 -0.09 -2.81 3.45
C THR A 324 0.26 -4.25 3.05
N HIS A 325 -0.58 -5.23 3.34
CA HIS A 325 -0.39 -6.60 2.85
C HIS A 325 -1.58 -7.03 1.99
N GLU A 326 -1.41 -7.02 0.68
CA GLU A 326 -2.41 -7.55 -0.26
C GLU A 326 -1.77 -8.43 -1.34
N ALA A 327 -2.60 -8.91 -2.29
CA ALA A 327 -2.10 -9.68 -3.41
C ALA A 327 -1.12 -8.85 -4.28
N PRO A 328 -0.07 -9.48 -4.85
CA PRO A 328 0.17 -10.93 -4.85
C PRO A 328 0.79 -11.47 -3.54
N PHE A 329 0.21 -12.54 -3.00
CA PHE A 329 0.73 -13.25 -1.83
C PHE A 329 1.79 -14.28 -2.24
N LEU A 330 3.07 -13.97 -2.01
CA LEU A 330 4.19 -14.78 -2.51
C LEU A 330 4.69 -15.83 -1.53
N MET A 331 4.42 -15.67 -0.24
CA MET A 331 4.95 -16.50 0.84
C MET A 331 3.80 -17.07 1.68
N THR A 332 4.03 -18.21 2.33
CA THR A 332 3.10 -18.74 3.32
C THR A 332 3.63 -18.43 4.72
N ASN A 333 2.79 -17.86 5.58
CA ASN A 333 3.00 -17.67 7.04
C ASN A 333 4.00 -16.61 7.57
N HIS A 334 4.34 -15.51 6.89
CA HIS A 334 5.14 -14.45 7.54
C HIS A 334 4.90 -13.04 6.96
N PRO A 335 5.09 -11.96 7.77
CA PRO A 335 4.78 -11.91 9.21
C PRO A 335 3.27 -11.98 9.48
N VAL A 336 2.45 -11.81 8.44
CA VAL A 336 1.00 -12.00 8.45
C VAL A 336 0.69 -13.42 7.95
N ALA A 337 -0.17 -14.14 8.66
CA ALA A 337 -0.54 -15.51 8.29
C ALA A 337 -1.52 -15.51 7.10
N TYR A 338 -1.00 -15.82 5.92
CA TYR A 338 -1.76 -16.07 4.70
C TYR A 338 -1.08 -17.16 3.87
N GLU A 339 -1.81 -17.70 2.88
CA GLU A 339 -1.28 -18.65 1.91
C GLU A 339 -0.60 -17.94 0.74
N GLY A 340 0.58 -18.42 0.33
CA GLY A 340 1.30 -17.92 -0.85
C GLY A 340 0.64 -18.29 -2.17
N THR A 341 -0.59 -17.82 -2.41
CA THR A 341 -1.43 -18.16 -3.58
C THR A 341 -0.84 -17.70 -4.92
N TYR A 342 0.19 -16.87 -4.91
CA TYR A 342 0.97 -16.42 -6.07
C TYR A 342 2.37 -17.02 -6.14
N ALA A 343 2.79 -17.85 -5.17
CA ALA A 343 4.13 -18.45 -5.16
C ALA A 343 4.41 -19.29 -6.42
N ALA A 344 3.43 -20.10 -6.84
CA ALA A 344 3.54 -20.95 -8.03
C ALA A 344 3.06 -20.27 -9.33
N LYS A 345 2.74 -18.97 -9.28
CA LYS A 345 2.27 -18.21 -10.44
C LYS A 345 3.37 -17.29 -10.95
N PRO A 346 3.45 -17.04 -12.28
CA PRO A 346 4.30 -16.00 -12.80
C PRO A 346 3.83 -14.64 -12.28
N LEU A 347 4.78 -13.80 -11.87
CA LEU A 347 4.54 -12.38 -11.64
C LEU A 347 4.03 -11.75 -12.93
N GLU A 348 3.00 -10.91 -12.82
CA GLU A 348 2.41 -10.21 -13.96
C GLU A 348 2.83 -8.74 -13.94
N LYS A 349 2.88 -8.13 -15.13
CA LYS A 349 3.11 -6.70 -15.26
C LYS A 349 2.13 -5.91 -14.38
N ASN A 350 2.63 -4.83 -13.79
CA ASN A 350 1.90 -3.90 -12.90
C ASN A 350 1.48 -4.51 -11.56
N MET A 351 1.91 -5.72 -11.21
CA MET A 351 1.93 -6.10 -9.80
C MET A 351 2.92 -5.21 -9.05
N VAL A 352 2.64 -4.91 -7.79
CA VAL A 352 3.49 -4.09 -6.94
C VAL A 352 3.80 -4.87 -5.69
N LEU A 353 5.08 -4.89 -5.33
CA LEU A 353 5.61 -5.64 -4.20
C LEU A 353 6.29 -4.70 -3.22
N SER A 354 6.13 -4.93 -1.91
CA SER A 354 7.14 -4.49 -0.94
C SER A 354 8.17 -5.60 -0.81
N VAL A 355 9.45 -5.25 -0.86
CA VAL A 355 10.57 -6.18 -0.72
C VAL A 355 11.45 -5.69 0.42
N GLU A 356 11.54 -6.48 1.47
CA GLU A 356 12.22 -6.07 2.68
C GLU A 356 13.18 -7.13 3.24
N THR A 357 14.29 -6.64 3.79
CA THR A 357 15.29 -7.44 4.50
C THR A 357 15.49 -6.81 5.86
N THR A 358 15.25 -7.58 6.92
CA THR A 358 15.25 -7.10 8.30
C THR A 358 16.29 -7.88 9.10
N MET A 359 17.24 -7.16 9.71
CA MET A 359 18.27 -7.70 10.58
C MET A 359 18.05 -7.26 12.03
N LEU A 360 17.96 -8.23 12.94
CA LEU A 360 17.93 -8.06 14.39
C LEU A 360 19.33 -8.27 14.98
N HIS A 361 20.28 -7.39 14.62
CA HIS A 361 21.67 -7.54 15.05
C HIS A 361 21.79 -7.49 16.59
N PRO A 362 22.48 -8.45 17.23
CA PRO A 362 22.52 -8.55 18.71
C PRO A 362 23.08 -7.32 19.43
N THR A 363 24.01 -6.60 18.79
CA THR A 363 24.72 -5.46 19.40
C THR A 363 24.51 -4.15 18.64
N ARG A 364 24.13 -4.21 17.36
CA ARG A 364 23.96 -3.02 16.50
C ARG A 364 22.49 -2.62 16.37
N GLY A 365 21.58 -3.47 16.84
CA GLY A 365 20.15 -3.20 16.85
C GLY A 365 19.49 -3.59 15.55
N PHE A 366 18.55 -2.77 15.11
CA PHE A 366 17.70 -3.06 13.97
C PHE A 366 18.27 -2.42 12.70
N ILE A 367 18.54 -3.23 11.67
CA ILE A 367 19.01 -2.78 10.37
C ILE A 367 18.03 -3.33 9.33
N LYS A 368 17.30 -2.45 8.65
CA LYS A 368 16.25 -2.84 7.70
C LYS A 368 16.34 -1.99 6.44
N LEU A 369 16.11 -2.62 5.30
CA LEU A 369 15.79 -1.94 4.06
C LEU A 369 14.48 -2.49 3.52
N GLU A 370 13.67 -1.61 2.98
CA GLU A 370 12.39 -1.94 2.39
C GLU A 370 12.08 -0.96 1.27
N ASP A 371 11.60 -1.51 0.16
CA ASP A 371 11.24 -0.76 -1.03
C ASP A 371 10.02 -1.33 -1.71
N THR A 372 9.20 -0.41 -2.23
CA THR A 372 8.05 -0.70 -3.06
C THR A 372 8.47 -0.73 -4.54
N VAL A 373 8.28 -1.86 -5.20
CA VAL A 373 8.73 -2.13 -6.57
C VAL A 373 7.59 -2.60 -7.47
N ALA A 374 7.53 -2.09 -8.70
CA ALA A 374 6.58 -2.56 -9.71
C ALA A 374 7.21 -3.63 -10.59
N VAL A 375 6.43 -4.66 -10.91
CA VAL A 375 6.79 -5.69 -11.87
C VAL A 375 6.65 -5.13 -13.28
N VAL A 376 7.75 -5.17 -14.04
CA VAL A 376 7.84 -4.68 -15.42
C VAL A 376 8.01 -5.80 -16.45
N GLU A 377 7.84 -5.44 -17.72
CA GLU A 377 8.06 -6.34 -18.86
C GLU A 377 9.51 -6.83 -18.98
N PRO A 378 9.76 -8.05 -19.49
CA PRO A 378 11.09 -8.56 -19.74
C PRO A 378 11.90 -7.66 -20.70
N GLY A 379 13.17 -7.41 -20.38
CA GLY A 379 14.09 -6.63 -21.23
C GLY A 379 14.19 -5.13 -20.88
N ARG A 380 13.30 -4.63 -20.02
CA ARG A 380 13.56 -3.48 -19.15
C ARG A 380 13.80 -4.08 -17.76
N GLY A 381 14.95 -3.85 -17.12
CA GLY A 381 15.14 -4.28 -15.72
C GLY A 381 14.03 -3.72 -14.84
N GLY A 382 13.72 -4.36 -13.71
CA GLY A 382 12.70 -3.90 -12.73
C GLY A 382 12.69 -2.38 -12.58
N LEU A 383 11.54 -1.74 -12.78
CA LEU A 383 11.39 -0.33 -12.45
C LEU A 383 11.01 -0.27 -10.96
N ALA A 384 11.99 0.05 -10.13
CA ALA A 384 11.68 0.54 -8.80
C ALA A 384 10.77 1.77 -8.97
N LEU A 385 9.61 1.79 -8.31
CA LEU A 385 8.73 2.97 -8.31
C LEU A 385 9.40 4.13 -7.56
N THR A 386 10.44 3.82 -6.78
CA THR A 386 11.40 4.79 -6.25
C THR A 386 12.64 4.83 -7.15
N ALA A 387 12.91 5.98 -7.78
CA ALA A 387 14.09 6.19 -8.63
C ALA A 387 15.39 6.43 -7.85
N LEU A 388 15.43 6.08 -6.56
CA LEU A 388 16.58 6.36 -5.71
C LEU A 388 17.41 5.09 -5.51
N PRO A 389 18.75 5.16 -5.66
CA PRO A 389 19.61 4.04 -5.35
C PRO A 389 19.40 3.62 -3.90
N LEU A 390 19.33 2.30 -3.70
CA LEU A 390 19.59 1.69 -2.42
C LEU A 390 20.92 2.24 -1.88
N THR A 391 20.90 2.54 -0.59
CA THR A 391 22.03 2.92 0.25
C THR A 391 22.59 4.35 0.16
N ARG A 392 22.49 4.99 1.34
CA ARG A 392 23.39 5.97 2.00
C ARG A 392 22.78 7.34 2.21
N ILE A 393 22.18 7.53 3.39
CA ILE A 393 22.09 8.84 4.03
C ILE A 393 22.88 8.76 5.32
N ALA A 394 24.20 8.95 5.18
CA ALA A 394 25.03 9.33 6.31
C ALA A 394 24.71 10.79 6.62
N ASN A 395 24.21 11.05 7.82
CA ASN A 395 23.95 12.40 8.24
C ASN A 395 25.29 13.03 8.65
N ARG A 396 25.97 13.68 7.69
CA ARG A 396 27.09 14.56 8.00
C ARG A 396 26.56 15.83 8.64
N ILE A 397 26.28 15.75 9.95
CA ILE A 397 26.13 16.96 10.76
C ILE A 397 27.53 17.58 10.85
N ALA A 398 27.84 18.45 9.89
CA ALA A 398 29.00 19.32 9.99
C ALA A 398 28.86 20.17 11.26
N LYS A 399 29.92 20.20 12.06
CA LYS A 399 29.98 20.91 13.34
C LYS A 399 29.43 22.34 13.22
N GLY A 400 28.39 22.62 13.99
CA GLY A 400 28.05 23.91 14.59
C GLY A 400 27.94 25.11 13.64
N ASN A 401 26.71 25.61 13.48
CA ASN A 401 26.52 27.04 13.44
C ASN A 401 25.29 27.43 14.27
N SER A 402 25.57 28.09 15.39
CA SER A 402 24.63 28.92 16.12
C SER A 402 24.16 30.05 15.19
N GLY A 403 22.93 29.96 14.72
CA GLY A 403 22.28 31.03 13.96
C GLY A 403 20.79 30.80 13.92
N GLN A 404 20.05 31.52 14.78
CA GLN A 404 18.62 31.72 14.60
C GLN A 404 18.35 32.21 13.17
N SER A 405 17.47 31.53 12.44
CA SER A 405 16.85 32.12 11.25
C SER A 405 15.35 31.91 11.29
N ASP A 406 14.72 33.07 11.46
CA ASP A 406 13.32 33.46 11.30
C ASP A 406 12.56 32.70 10.20
N LEU A 407 11.39 32.17 10.55
CA LEU A 407 10.45 31.56 9.60
C LEU A 407 9.47 32.63 9.13
N SER A 408 9.57 33.05 7.87
CA SER A 408 8.44 33.64 7.15
C SER A 408 8.40 33.10 5.71
N PRO A 409 7.20 32.82 5.15
CA PRO A 409 7.07 32.18 3.86
C PRO A 409 7.09 33.24 2.75
N ARG A 410 7.98 33.08 1.77
CA ARG A 410 7.82 33.71 0.45
C ARG A 410 7.92 32.63 -0.60
N GLY A 411 6.86 32.54 -1.41
CA GLY A 411 6.78 31.61 -2.52
C GLY A 411 7.68 32.02 -3.67
N GLU A 412 8.05 31.05 -4.48
CA GLU A 412 8.45 31.19 -5.88
C GLU A 412 8.41 29.80 -6.56
N GLU A 413 8.13 29.82 -7.86
CA GLU A 413 7.78 28.71 -8.76
C GLU A 413 8.85 27.60 -8.92
N PRO A 414 8.48 26.40 -9.39
CA PRO A 414 9.39 25.26 -9.47
C PRO A 414 10.41 25.43 -10.62
N VAL A 415 11.69 25.41 -10.25
CA VAL A 415 12.81 25.34 -11.19
C VAL A 415 12.97 23.91 -11.70
N SER A 416 12.83 23.72 -13.02
CA SER A 416 13.12 22.46 -13.69
C SER A 416 14.62 22.15 -13.64
N VAL A 417 15.01 20.97 -13.15
CA VAL A 417 16.38 20.47 -13.29
C VAL A 417 16.34 19.16 -14.07
N GLY A 418 16.76 19.23 -15.33
CA GLY A 418 16.94 18.07 -16.19
C GLY A 418 18.17 17.26 -15.78
N ALA A 419 17.99 15.98 -15.46
CA ALA A 419 19.07 15.03 -15.27
C ALA A 419 19.42 14.35 -16.60
N LYS A 420 20.66 14.55 -17.08
CA LYS A 420 21.25 13.82 -18.21
C LYS A 420 21.59 12.39 -17.78
N LEU A 421 20.96 11.41 -18.41
CA LEU A 421 21.30 9.99 -18.32
C LEU A 421 22.62 9.71 -19.07
N PHE A 422 23.62 9.16 -18.39
CA PHE A 422 24.80 8.57 -19.02
C PHE A 422 24.48 7.12 -19.44
N SER A 423 24.74 6.80 -20.71
CA SER A 423 24.69 5.45 -21.28
C SER A 423 26.06 4.77 -21.18
N PRO A 424 26.16 3.47 -20.86
CA PRO A 424 27.40 2.73 -20.96
C PRO A 424 27.64 2.31 -22.42
N ARG A 425 28.75 2.75 -23.02
CA ARG A 425 29.23 2.21 -24.30
C ARG A 425 29.88 0.85 -24.09
N GLY A 426 29.26 -0.19 -24.64
CA GLY A 426 29.91 -1.46 -24.95
C GLY A 426 30.68 -1.38 -26.27
N GLU A 427 31.76 -2.14 -26.33
CA GLU A 427 32.64 -2.34 -27.48
C GLU A 427 31.94 -3.06 -28.66
N GLY A 428 32.45 -2.83 -29.88
CA GLY A 428 32.38 -3.80 -30.97
C GLY A 428 31.77 -3.31 -32.28
N GLY A 429 32.60 -2.79 -33.19
CA GLY A 429 32.21 -2.53 -34.58
C GLY A 429 33.44 -2.45 -35.48
N ARG A 430 33.72 -3.55 -36.19
CA ARG A 430 34.75 -3.70 -37.22
C ARG A 430 34.54 -2.69 -38.36
N GLU A 431 35.61 -2.03 -38.78
CA GLU A 431 35.70 -1.43 -40.12
C GLU A 431 36.68 -2.25 -40.97
N ALA A 432 36.23 -2.55 -42.19
CA ALA A 432 37.05 -3.00 -43.30
C ALA A 432 37.22 -1.82 -44.26
N ALA A 433 38.47 -1.49 -44.61
CA ALA A 433 38.89 -0.91 -45.89
C ALA A 433 40.42 -0.80 -45.90
N GLY A 434 41.07 -1.50 -46.84
CA GLY A 434 42.51 -1.53 -47.05
C GLY A 434 42.97 -2.85 -47.62
#